data_AF-A0A0R3AHY8-F1
#
_entry.id   AF-A0A0R3AHY8-F1
#
_cell.length_a   1.000
_cell.length_b   1.000
_cell.length_c   1.000
_cell.angle_alpha   90.00
_cell.angle_beta   90.00
_cell.angle_gamma   90.00
#
_symmetry.space_group_name_H-M   'P 1'
#
loop_
_entity.id
_entity.type
_entity.pdbx_description
1 polymer ?
#
loop_
_entity_poly.entity_id
_entity_poly.type
_entity_poly.pdbx_seq_one_letter_code
_entity_poly.pdbx_strand_id
1 'polypeptide(L)'
;MLPGKFISLLLGLVFGILLLALSPIKALLVVVGAAVALTLIRFPLWGLLIFAVLATSIPYTTLELGVRTTISEAVLGLTWVGVFWQSFIGKTRGLILWRPTERALMWLMLFSAIPFIWGMVIIHAEGNGPVNWVRWLMNLSLLFIVPLLLRTDADRDKVVVALLLGNLAMLLLSIFMFLKTRNAMSMIQVLTDLKYAHPEAVKDIFSANYTRMASPWVHPNLTGGVLVLFIPLALFYGWTRSGWRRALGLAVAVLGCAGLLLSISRGAIVALALVLIWLTYKRVPNSGRIIGIGVAFGVALVMFYPPLQERLLTIFSSTNASTEIRFDEYARFPEAMSTYPLGIGFKIDPPVPGTNLLGISNLWLNFIYKVGIPGMLLFITVTLLWWREVRPLGQVRKVTADNALWLGCICGVMAALLTGIFDHYFSFTFVLIALFWLLMGMSLQQVRLRPSITAPVAAIAPKDNQP
;
A
#
# COMPACT_ATOMS: atom_id res chain seq x y z
N MET A 1 36.34 -24.63 -19.47
CA MET A 1 36.96 -24.36 -18.14
C MET A 1 37.61 -22.96 -18.02
N LEU A 2 37.21 -21.96 -18.81
CA LEU A 2 37.79 -20.60 -18.83
C LEU A 2 37.03 -19.46 -18.11
N PRO A 3 35.73 -19.53 -17.74
CA PRO A 3 35.02 -18.34 -17.25
C PRO A 3 35.36 -17.94 -15.81
N GLY A 4 35.70 -18.90 -14.93
CA GLY A 4 35.92 -18.61 -13.50
C GLY A 4 37.15 -17.74 -13.22
N LYS A 5 38.30 -18.05 -13.84
CA LYS A 5 39.56 -17.31 -13.63
C LYS A 5 39.48 -15.87 -14.15
N PHE A 6 38.79 -15.67 -15.29
CA PHE A 6 38.58 -14.34 -15.86
C PHE A 6 37.67 -13.47 -14.98
N ILE A 7 36.58 -14.05 -14.45
CA ILE A 7 35.69 -13.35 -13.51
C ILE A 7 36.43 -12.98 -12.22
N SER A 8 37.24 -13.88 -11.66
CA SER A 8 38.03 -13.59 -10.46
C SER A 8 39.05 -12.46 -10.69
N LEU A 9 39.73 -12.45 -11.84
CA LEU A 9 40.67 -11.38 -12.20
C LEU A 9 39.94 -10.02 -12.34
N LEU A 10 38.80 -10.00 -13.04
CA LEU A 10 37.98 -8.81 -13.23
C LEU A 10 37.49 -8.26 -11.88
N LEU A 11 36.95 -9.12 -11.01
CA LEU A 11 36.47 -8.73 -9.68
C LEU A 11 37.61 -8.20 -8.80
N GLY A 12 38.78 -8.84 -8.85
CA GLY A 12 39.97 -8.37 -8.12
C GLY A 12 40.45 -7.00 -8.60
N LEU A 13 40.42 -6.75 -9.91
CA LEU A 13 40.81 -5.47 -10.52
C LEU A 13 39.81 -4.35 -10.17
N VAL A 14 38.51 -4.63 -10.26
CA VAL A 14 37.45 -3.70 -9.82
C VAL A 14 37.59 -3.38 -8.33
N PHE A 15 37.82 -4.38 -7.49
CA PHE A 15 38.02 -4.18 -6.04
C PHE A 15 39.28 -3.35 -5.74
N GLY A 16 40.39 -3.61 -6.46
CA GLY A 16 41.62 -2.81 -6.36
C GLY A 16 41.40 -1.35 -6.75
N ILE A 17 40.69 -1.09 -7.85
CA ILE A 17 40.32 0.28 -8.26
C ILE A 17 39.43 0.96 -7.22
N LEU A 18 38.46 0.25 -6.65
CA LEU A 18 37.58 0.79 -5.61
C LEU A 18 38.35 1.19 -4.35
N LEU A 19 39.35 0.43 -3.93
CA LEU A 19 40.21 0.77 -2.79
C LEU A 19 41.13 1.97 -3.06
N LEU A 20 41.51 2.20 -4.32
CA LEU A 20 42.28 3.37 -4.73
C LEU A 20 41.41 4.64 -4.80
N ALA A 21 40.15 4.51 -5.20
CA ALA A 21 39.23 5.64 -5.40
C ALA A 21 38.42 6.02 -4.15
N LEU A 22 38.22 5.10 -3.20
CA LEU A 22 37.36 5.29 -2.04
C LEU A 22 38.10 4.95 -0.74
N SER A 23 37.68 5.56 0.38
CA SER A 23 38.16 5.13 1.69
C SER A 23 37.77 3.66 1.97
N PRO A 24 38.52 2.92 2.81
CA PRO A 24 38.25 1.50 3.07
C PRO A 24 36.80 1.21 3.51
N ILE A 25 36.21 2.10 4.31
CA ILE A 25 34.82 1.99 4.76
C ILE A 25 33.85 2.15 3.59
N LYS A 26 34.07 3.14 2.71
CA LYS A 26 33.22 3.35 1.52
C LYS A 26 33.35 2.18 0.55
N ALA A 27 34.56 1.68 0.33
CA ALA A 27 34.79 0.49 -0.50
C ALA A 27 34.09 -0.75 0.05
N LEU A 28 34.16 -0.99 1.37
CA LEU A 28 33.43 -2.08 2.03
C LEU A 28 31.91 -1.94 1.85
N LEU A 29 31.36 -0.74 2.05
CA LEU A 29 29.93 -0.47 1.86
C LEU A 29 29.48 -0.74 0.42
N VAL A 30 30.29 -0.38 -0.58
CA VAL A 30 30.01 -0.67 -1.99
C VAL A 30 30.00 -2.17 -2.25
N VAL A 31 30.97 -2.92 -1.72
CA VAL A 31 31.03 -4.38 -1.88
C VAL A 31 29.84 -5.07 -1.21
N VAL A 32 29.50 -4.66 0.02
CA VAL A 32 28.33 -5.19 0.72
C VAL A 32 27.05 -4.85 -0.04
N GLY A 33 26.90 -3.61 -0.51
CA GLY A 33 25.76 -3.18 -1.32
C GLY A 33 25.63 -3.98 -2.61
N ALA A 34 26.74 -4.24 -3.31
CA ALA A 34 26.76 -5.07 -4.51
C ALA A 34 26.40 -6.54 -4.20
N ALA A 35 26.92 -7.11 -3.10
CA ALA A 35 26.59 -8.46 -2.67
C ALA A 35 25.10 -8.60 -2.32
N VAL A 36 24.53 -7.60 -1.64
CA VAL A 36 23.09 -7.53 -1.36
C VAL A 36 22.30 -7.45 -2.66
N ALA A 37 22.64 -6.52 -3.57
CA ALA A 37 21.96 -6.36 -4.85
C ALA A 37 21.98 -7.65 -5.68
N LEU A 38 23.14 -8.30 -5.79
CA LEU A 38 23.28 -9.59 -6.47
C LEU A 38 22.45 -10.69 -5.81
N THR A 39 22.37 -10.70 -4.48
CA THR A 39 21.54 -11.65 -3.73
C THR A 39 20.05 -11.43 -4.02
N LEU A 40 19.59 -10.17 -4.06
CA LEU A 40 18.21 -9.83 -4.40
C LEU A 40 17.87 -10.19 -5.85
N ILE A 41 18.79 -9.97 -6.78
CA ILE A 41 18.61 -10.38 -8.19
C ILE A 41 18.53 -11.90 -8.32
N ARG A 42 19.38 -12.63 -7.57
CA ARG A 42 19.37 -14.10 -7.57
C ARG A 42 18.10 -14.66 -6.93
N PHE A 43 17.62 -14.03 -5.86
CA PHE A 43 16.48 -14.47 -5.06
C PHE A 43 15.47 -13.31 -4.84
N PRO A 44 14.67 -12.95 -5.84
CA PRO A 44 13.79 -11.79 -5.83
C PRO A 44 12.71 -11.84 -4.74
N LEU A 45 12.36 -13.02 -4.22
CA LEU A 45 11.46 -13.13 -3.06
C LEU A 45 12.02 -12.37 -1.86
N TRP A 46 13.34 -12.40 -1.60
CA TRP A 46 13.93 -11.60 -0.52
C TRP A 46 13.77 -10.11 -0.74
N GLY A 47 13.86 -9.66 -2.00
CA GLY A 47 13.59 -8.27 -2.37
C GLY A 47 12.15 -7.88 -2.02
N LEU A 48 11.17 -8.73 -2.37
CA LEU A 48 9.77 -8.51 -2.00
C LEU A 48 9.54 -8.51 -0.47
N LEU A 49 10.24 -9.36 0.28
CA LEU A 49 10.14 -9.40 1.73
C LEU A 49 10.71 -8.14 2.39
N ILE A 50 11.86 -7.67 1.93
CA ILE A 50 12.46 -6.41 2.40
C ILE A 50 11.55 -5.23 2.02
N PHE A 51 11.04 -5.21 0.80
CA PHE A 51 10.04 -4.23 0.36
C PHE A 51 8.84 -4.23 1.30
N ALA A 52 8.25 -5.39 1.60
CA ALA A 52 7.09 -5.50 2.48
C ALA A 52 7.32 -4.90 3.89
N VAL A 53 8.50 -5.14 4.48
CA VAL A 53 8.87 -4.55 5.77
C VAL A 53 9.08 -3.05 5.67
N LEU A 54 9.86 -2.57 4.70
CA LEU A 54 10.20 -1.15 4.56
C LEU A 54 8.99 -0.31 4.14
N ALA A 55 8.20 -0.80 3.20
CA ALA A 55 7.03 -0.12 2.67
C ALA A 55 5.95 0.08 3.72
N THR A 56 5.86 -0.80 4.73
CA THR A 56 4.88 -0.66 5.83
C THR A 56 5.44 0.07 7.05
N SER A 57 6.76 0.00 7.27
CA SER A 57 7.41 0.62 8.43
C SER A 57 7.88 2.06 8.21
N ILE A 58 8.65 2.30 7.14
CA ILE A 58 9.34 3.57 6.85
C ILE A 58 9.30 3.86 5.34
N PRO A 59 8.11 4.08 4.76
CA PRO A 59 7.91 4.08 3.32
C PRO A 59 8.71 5.14 2.55
N TYR A 60 8.95 6.31 3.16
CA TYR A 60 9.54 7.47 2.48
C TYR A 60 10.99 7.77 2.88
N THR A 61 11.68 6.83 3.51
CA THR A 61 13.13 6.93 3.72
C THR A 61 13.82 7.06 2.36
N THR A 62 14.61 8.11 2.15
CA THR A 62 15.20 8.41 0.83
C THR A 62 16.68 8.05 0.72
N LEU A 63 17.10 7.77 -0.51
CA LEU A 63 18.51 7.66 -0.93
C LEU A 63 18.75 8.60 -2.12
N GLU A 64 19.92 9.23 -2.14
CA GLU A 64 20.37 10.06 -3.25
C GLU A 64 21.33 9.25 -4.14
N LEU A 65 20.78 8.61 -5.17
CA LEU A 65 21.52 7.85 -6.19
C LEU A 65 21.42 8.58 -7.54
N GLY A 66 21.83 9.85 -7.57
CA GLY A 66 21.68 10.75 -8.73
C GLY A 66 20.24 11.27 -8.95
N VAL A 67 19.23 10.44 -8.66
CA VAL A 67 17.81 10.83 -8.52
C VAL A 67 17.36 10.45 -7.11
N ARG A 68 16.63 11.34 -6.43
CA ARG A 68 16.05 11.04 -5.12
C ARG A 68 14.96 9.98 -5.27
N THR A 69 15.17 8.80 -4.68
CA THR A 69 14.22 7.68 -4.64
C THR A 69 14.06 7.18 -3.21
N THR A 70 12.93 6.53 -2.90
CA THR A 70 12.79 5.87 -1.60
C THR A 70 13.52 4.52 -1.59
N ILE A 71 13.97 4.08 -0.40
CA ILE A 71 14.63 2.76 -0.24
C ILE A 71 13.67 1.64 -0.62
N SER A 72 12.40 1.75 -0.22
CA SER A 72 11.39 0.74 -0.53
C SER A 72 11.22 0.58 -2.04
N GLU A 73 11.13 1.68 -2.79
CA GLU A 73 11.04 1.66 -4.24
C GLU A 73 12.32 1.15 -4.92
N ALA A 74 13.51 1.48 -4.40
CA ALA A 74 14.76 0.96 -4.94
C ALA A 74 14.84 -0.58 -4.79
N VAL A 75 14.44 -1.11 -3.63
CA VAL A 75 14.36 -2.55 -3.38
C VAL A 75 13.33 -3.22 -4.31
N LEU A 76 12.19 -2.56 -4.54
CA LEU A 76 11.20 -3.04 -5.48
C LEU A 76 11.72 -3.07 -6.93
N GLY A 77 12.46 -2.03 -7.34
CA GLY A 77 13.14 -2.00 -8.64
C GLY A 77 14.14 -3.14 -8.81
N LEU A 78 14.98 -3.39 -7.80
CA LEU A 78 15.91 -4.53 -7.79
C LEU A 78 15.18 -5.88 -7.82
N THR A 79 14.03 -5.97 -7.15
CA THR A 79 13.17 -7.16 -7.19
C THR A 79 12.71 -7.44 -8.61
N TRP A 80 12.28 -6.40 -9.35
CA TRP A 80 11.92 -6.52 -10.77
C TRP A 80 13.10 -6.92 -11.65
N VAL A 81 14.28 -6.33 -11.44
CA VAL A 81 15.50 -6.75 -12.15
C VAL A 81 15.76 -8.25 -11.94
N GLY A 82 15.62 -8.74 -10.71
CA GLY A 82 15.72 -10.16 -10.40
C GLY A 82 14.67 -11.01 -11.10
N VAL A 83 13.41 -10.57 -11.12
CA VAL A 83 12.31 -11.23 -11.83
C VAL A 83 12.56 -11.28 -13.34
N PHE A 84 13.01 -10.18 -13.94
CA PHE A 84 13.34 -10.13 -15.37
C PHE A 84 14.51 -11.05 -15.70
N TRP A 85 15.56 -11.04 -14.89
CA TRP A 85 16.70 -11.94 -15.03
C TRP A 85 16.25 -13.41 -14.97
N GLN A 86 15.41 -13.77 -14.01
CA GLN A 86 14.84 -15.10 -13.90
C GLN A 86 13.94 -15.49 -15.09
N SER A 87 13.25 -14.51 -15.67
CA SER A 87 12.41 -14.71 -16.88
C SER A 87 13.26 -14.95 -18.12
N PHE A 88 14.36 -14.20 -18.24
CA PHE A 88 15.32 -14.34 -19.33
C PHE A 88 15.90 -15.75 -19.37
N ILE A 89 16.32 -16.29 -18.22
CA ILE A 89 16.82 -17.67 -18.08
C ILE A 89 15.70 -18.75 -18.02
N GLY A 90 14.45 -18.38 -18.26
CA GLY A 90 13.32 -19.32 -18.42
C GLY A 90 12.60 -19.77 -17.14
N LYS A 91 13.01 -19.33 -15.94
CA LYS A 91 12.46 -19.82 -14.65
C LYS A 91 11.06 -19.32 -14.29
N THR A 92 10.57 -18.30 -15.00
CA THR A 92 9.28 -17.64 -14.76
C THR A 92 8.43 -17.56 -16.03
N ARG A 93 8.86 -18.18 -17.15
CA ARG A 93 8.09 -18.22 -18.39
C ARG A 93 6.76 -18.95 -18.16
N GLY A 94 5.67 -18.37 -18.67
CA GLY A 94 4.32 -18.96 -18.59
C GLY A 94 3.63 -18.87 -17.22
N LEU A 95 4.25 -18.24 -16.21
CA LEU A 95 3.63 -18.12 -14.88
C LEU A 95 2.55 -17.03 -14.79
N ILE A 96 2.66 -15.97 -15.61
CA ILE A 96 1.59 -14.98 -15.72
C ILE A 96 0.51 -15.52 -16.64
N LEU A 97 -0.68 -15.73 -16.08
CA LEU A 97 -1.89 -15.96 -16.84
C LEU A 97 -2.57 -14.61 -17.08
N TRP A 98 -2.64 -14.19 -18.35
CA TRP A 98 -3.31 -12.97 -18.78
C TRP A 98 -4.83 -13.13 -18.72
N ARG A 99 -5.40 -13.09 -17.51
CA ARG A 99 -6.83 -13.07 -17.24
C ARG A 99 -7.39 -11.64 -17.37
N PRO A 100 -8.72 -11.45 -17.37
CA PRO A 100 -9.32 -10.14 -17.63
C PRO A 100 -8.79 -9.03 -16.71
N THR A 101 -8.58 -9.32 -15.43
CA THR A 101 -8.06 -8.34 -14.45
C THR A 101 -6.64 -7.88 -14.80
N GLU A 102 -5.74 -8.81 -15.13
CA GLU A 102 -4.36 -8.53 -15.55
C GLU A 102 -4.32 -7.74 -16.85
N ARG A 103 -5.16 -8.11 -17.83
CA ARG A 103 -5.26 -7.39 -19.11
C ARG A 103 -5.76 -5.97 -18.90
N ALA A 104 -6.79 -5.78 -18.07
CA ALA A 104 -7.32 -4.45 -17.78
C ALA A 104 -6.27 -3.56 -17.07
N LEU A 105 -5.49 -4.12 -16.13
CA LEU A 105 -4.40 -3.37 -15.49
C LEU A 105 -3.30 -3.02 -16.49
N MET A 106 -2.96 -3.94 -17.39
CA MET A 106 -2.01 -3.65 -18.46
C MET A 106 -2.53 -2.52 -19.37
N TRP A 107 -3.82 -2.54 -19.73
CA TRP A 107 -4.42 -1.43 -20.49
C TRP A 107 -4.37 -0.10 -19.75
N LEU A 108 -4.63 -0.08 -18.44
CA LEU A 108 -4.46 1.12 -17.62
C LEU A 108 -3.02 1.63 -17.64
N MET A 109 -2.04 0.72 -17.49
CA MET A 109 -0.62 1.06 -17.51
C MET A 109 -0.15 1.56 -18.87
N LEU A 110 -0.61 0.95 -19.97
CA LEU A 110 -0.29 1.39 -21.32
C LEU A 110 -0.97 2.73 -21.64
N PHE A 111 -2.25 2.87 -21.27
CA PHE A 111 -2.99 4.10 -21.48
C PHE A 111 -2.35 5.27 -20.74
N SER A 112 -1.77 5.05 -19.54
CA SER A 112 -1.15 6.13 -18.76
C SER A 112 0.06 6.80 -19.45
N ALA A 113 0.62 6.20 -20.50
CA ALA A 113 1.62 6.84 -21.35
C ALA A 113 1.04 8.10 -22.05
N ILE A 114 -0.24 8.09 -22.41
CA ILE A 114 -0.92 9.23 -23.05
C ILE A 114 -0.99 10.46 -22.14
N PRO A 115 -1.59 10.40 -20.93
CA PRO A 115 -1.58 11.53 -20.00
C PRO A 115 -0.17 11.90 -19.55
N PHE A 116 0.76 10.94 -19.47
CA PHE A 116 2.17 11.23 -19.20
C PHE A 116 2.77 12.15 -20.27
N ILE A 117 2.73 11.76 -21.54
CA ILE A 117 3.28 12.54 -22.66
C ILE A 117 2.56 13.87 -22.77
N TRP A 118 1.22 13.85 -22.68
CA TRP A 118 0.40 15.05 -22.76
C TRP A 118 0.75 16.04 -21.65
N GLY A 119 0.80 15.59 -20.40
CA GLY A 119 1.16 16.40 -19.24
C GLY A 119 2.56 16.99 -19.32
N MET A 120 3.52 16.29 -19.94
CA MET A 120 4.86 16.83 -20.17
C MET A 120 4.86 18.06 -21.10
N VAL A 121 3.94 18.09 -22.06
CA VAL A 121 3.78 19.18 -23.04
C VAL A 121 3.02 20.36 -22.46
N ILE A 122 1.88 20.11 -21.79
CA ILE A 122 0.97 21.19 -21.40
C ILE A 122 1.28 21.84 -20.05
N ILE A 123 1.95 21.11 -19.14
CA ILE A 123 2.23 21.63 -17.80
C ILE A 123 3.57 22.38 -17.81
N HIS A 124 3.52 23.68 -17.61
CA HIS A 124 4.68 24.58 -17.58
C HIS A 124 5.21 24.79 -16.16
N ALA A 125 5.46 23.69 -15.45
CA ALA A 125 6.06 23.70 -14.12
C ALA A 125 7.25 22.74 -14.06
N GLU A 126 8.22 23.04 -13.19
CA GLU A 126 9.30 22.11 -12.89
C GLU A 126 8.76 20.85 -12.21
N GLY A 127 9.23 19.69 -12.64
CA GLY A 127 8.75 18.42 -12.11
C GLY A 127 9.41 17.22 -12.78
N ASN A 128 9.33 16.06 -12.14
CA ASN A 128 10.03 14.85 -12.58
C ASN A 128 9.06 13.81 -13.16
N GLY A 129 8.44 14.17 -14.29
CA GLY A 129 7.42 13.37 -14.96
C GLY A 129 7.84 11.93 -15.27
N PRO A 130 8.98 11.70 -15.94
CA PRO A 130 9.43 10.35 -16.27
C PRO A 130 9.66 9.47 -15.04
N VAL A 131 10.29 10.02 -14.00
CA VAL A 131 10.55 9.27 -12.76
C VAL A 131 9.23 8.95 -12.04
N ASN A 132 8.32 9.92 -11.92
CA ASN A 132 7.03 9.72 -11.29
C ASN A 132 6.16 8.70 -12.05
N TRP A 133 6.19 8.71 -13.38
CA TRP A 133 5.48 7.73 -14.20
C TRP A 133 6.06 6.33 -14.04
N VAL A 134 7.39 6.18 -14.09
CA VAL A 134 8.07 4.88 -13.86
C VAL A 134 7.79 4.37 -12.45
N ARG A 135 7.85 5.24 -11.43
CA ARG A 135 7.49 4.88 -10.04
C ARG A 135 6.05 4.41 -9.98
N TRP A 136 5.11 5.12 -10.60
CA TRP A 136 3.71 4.69 -10.64
C TRP A 136 3.54 3.31 -11.27
N LEU A 137 4.11 3.08 -12.46
CA LEU A 137 4.07 1.77 -13.13
C LEU A 137 4.66 0.66 -12.26
N MET A 138 5.82 0.91 -11.64
CA MET A 138 6.48 -0.03 -10.76
C MET A 138 5.62 -0.38 -9.55
N ASN A 139 4.93 0.60 -8.94
CA ASN A 139 4.07 0.34 -7.80
C ASN A 139 2.76 -0.39 -8.21
N LEU A 140 2.18 -0.10 -9.38
CA LEU A 140 1.03 -0.85 -9.93
C LEU A 140 1.36 -2.33 -10.19
N SER A 141 2.60 -2.57 -10.61
CA SER A 141 3.02 -3.88 -11.08
C SER A 141 3.08 -4.99 -10.01
N LEU A 142 2.91 -4.65 -8.72
CA LEU A 142 2.87 -5.61 -7.61
C LEU A 142 1.81 -6.70 -7.80
N LEU A 143 0.71 -6.38 -8.50
CA LEU A 143 -0.30 -7.37 -8.88
C LEU A 143 0.31 -8.51 -9.72
N PHE A 144 1.24 -8.20 -10.62
CA PHE A 144 1.92 -9.19 -11.46
C PHE A 144 3.07 -9.91 -10.73
N ILE A 145 3.68 -9.28 -9.73
CA ILE A 145 4.72 -9.92 -8.91
C ILE A 145 4.17 -11.13 -8.13
N VAL A 146 2.93 -11.03 -7.64
CA VAL A 146 2.32 -12.07 -6.80
C VAL A 146 2.37 -13.47 -7.44
N PRO A 147 1.83 -13.71 -8.66
CA PRO A 147 1.92 -15.03 -9.29
C PRO A 147 3.34 -15.46 -9.64
N LEU A 148 4.26 -14.50 -9.87
CA LEU A 148 5.64 -14.80 -10.23
C LEU A 148 6.48 -15.31 -9.05
N LEU A 149 6.30 -14.69 -7.88
CA LEU A 149 7.13 -14.92 -6.69
C LEU A 149 6.44 -15.76 -5.61
N LEU A 150 5.12 -15.66 -5.44
CA LEU A 150 4.41 -16.31 -4.34
C LEU A 150 3.86 -17.67 -4.74
N ARG A 151 4.76 -18.61 -5.04
CA ARG A 151 4.41 -19.90 -5.65
C ARG A 151 3.80 -20.86 -4.65
N THR A 152 4.33 -20.87 -3.43
CA THR A 152 3.89 -21.77 -2.35
C THR A 152 3.11 -21.04 -1.26
N ASP A 153 2.37 -21.78 -0.44
CA ASP A 153 1.73 -21.21 0.75
C ASP A 153 2.76 -20.64 1.74
N ALA A 154 3.96 -21.21 1.78
CA ALA A 154 5.07 -20.70 2.60
C ALA A 154 5.56 -19.33 2.11
N ASP A 155 5.62 -19.09 0.80
CA ASP A 155 6.04 -17.79 0.27
C ASP A 155 5.04 -16.70 0.61
N ARG A 156 3.74 -17.01 0.53
CA ARG A 156 2.66 -16.11 0.90
C ARG A 156 2.69 -15.80 2.39
N ASP A 157 2.87 -16.82 3.22
CA ASP A 157 3.00 -16.67 4.67
C ASP A 157 4.18 -15.77 5.04
N LYS A 158 5.36 -15.95 4.41
CA LYS A 158 6.52 -15.06 4.61
C LYS A 158 6.21 -13.61 4.26
N VAL A 159 5.51 -13.35 3.14
CA VAL A 159 5.13 -11.98 2.76
C VAL A 159 4.13 -11.37 3.75
N VAL A 160 3.13 -12.13 4.19
CA VAL A 160 2.18 -11.65 5.22
C VAL A 160 2.93 -11.32 6.51
N VAL A 161 3.81 -12.21 6.97
CA VAL A 161 4.66 -11.96 8.14
C VAL A 161 5.49 -10.69 7.95
N ALA A 162 6.13 -10.50 6.81
CA ALA A 162 6.94 -9.31 6.53
C ALA A 162 6.11 -8.01 6.57
N LEU A 163 4.92 -8.02 5.96
CA LEU A 163 3.97 -6.90 6.01
C LEU A 163 3.53 -6.59 7.45
N LEU A 164 3.24 -7.63 8.24
CA LEU A 164 2.81 -7.46 9.63
C LEU A 164 3.95 -7.03 10.55
N LEU A 165 5.19 -7.51 10.35
CA LEU A 165 6.35 -7.07 11.10
C LEU A 165 6.66 -5.59 10.84
N GLY A 166 6.58 -5.13 9.59
CA GLY A 166 6.78 -3.72 9.28
C GLY A 166 5.67 -2.83 9.85
N ASN A 167 4.41 -3.25 9.78
CA ASN A 167 3.30 -2.56 10.46
C ASN A 167 3.48 -2.54 11.99
N LEU A 168 3.92 -3.64 12.60
CA LEU A 168 4.19 -3.70 14.03
C LEU A 168 5.29 -2.71 14.42
N ALA A 169 6.39 -2.66 13.66
CA ALA A 169 7.48 -1.71 13.91
C ALA A 169 6.98 -0.25 13.82
N MET A 170 6.18 0.07 12.81
CA MET A 170 5.55 1.38 12.65
C MET A 170 4.67 1.74 13.85
N LEU A 171 3.79 0.81 14.26
CA LEU A 171 2.85 1.00 15.34
C LEU A 171 3.54 1.15 16.69
N LEU A 172 4.54 0.31 16.98
CA LEU A 172 5.33 0.40 18.21
C LEU A 172 6.03 1.75 18.30
N LEU A 173 6.69 2.21 17.23
CA LEU A 173 7.31 3.53 17.19
C LEU A 173 6.29 4.65 17.40
N SER A 174 5.22 4.67 16.60
CA SER A 174 4.23 5.75 16.56
C SER A 174 3.46 5.86 17.87
N ILE A 175 2.99 4.73 18.41
CA ILE A 175 2.26 4.70 19.68
C ILE A 175 3.20 5.05 20.83
N PHE A 176 4.42 4.53 20.86
CA PHE A 176 5.39 4.87 21.91
C PHE A 176 5.66 6.39 21.95
N MET A 177 5.98 6.99 20.79
CA MET A 177 6.24 8.43 20.71
C MET A 177 5.03 9.26 21.10
N PHE A 178 3.85 8.84 20.68
CA PHE A 178 2.60 9.48 21.04
C PHE A 178 2.31 9.40 22.54
N LEU A 179 2.50 8.24 23.17
CA LEU A 179 2.33 8.08 24.62
C LEU A 179 3.34 8.90 25.42
N LYS A 180 4.59 9.00 24.93
CA LYS A 180 5.68 9.75 25.57
C LYS A 180 5.48 11.26 25.54
N THR A 181 5.07 11.80 24.39
CA THR A 181 5.09 13.26 24.16
C THR A 181 3.72 13.88 23.96
N ARG A 182 2.73 13.09 23.54
CA ARG A 182 1.39 13.55 23.10
C ARG A 182 1.44 14.65 22.04
N ASN A 183 2.54 14.73 21.29
CA ASN A 183 2.81 15.77 20.31
C ASN A 183 3.39 15.17 19.03
N ALA A 184 2.66 15.34 17.92
CA ALA A 184 3.05 14.89 16.58
C ALA A 184 4.41 15.43 16.13
N MET A 185 4.78 16.64 16.57
CA MET A 185 6.03 17.31 16.21
C MET A 185 7.27 16.52 16.65
N SER A 186 7.16 15.69 17.69
CA SER A 186 8.27 14.84 18.16
C SER A 186 8.76 13.86 17.08
N MET A 187 7.89 13.47 16.14
CA MET A 187 8.23 12.55 15.04
C MET A 187 9.21 13.17 14.04
N ILE A 188 9.27 14.51 13.94
CA ILE A 188 10.13 15.21 12.96
C ILE A 188 11.59 14.80 13.10
N GLN A 189 12.10 14.66 14.32
CA GLN A 189 13.48 14.26 14.56
C GLN A 189 13.75 12.88 13.95
N VAL A 190 12.87 11.91 14.19
CA VAL A 190 12.99 10.56 13.64
C VAL A 190 12.94 10.57 12.12
N LEU A 191 12.02 11.33 11.52
CA LEU A 191 11.91 11.44 10.06
C LEU A 191 13.14 12.13 9.43
N THR A 192 13.71 13.11 10.12
CA THR A 192 14.93 13.80 9.72
C THR A 192 16.13 12.84 9.72
N ASP A 193 16.25 12.02 10.77
CA ASP A 193 17.29 10.99 10.87
C ASP A 193 17.14 9.93 9.76
N LEU A 194 15.89 9.60 9.42
CA LEU A 194 15.54 8.71 8.31
C LEU A 194 15.59 9.39 6.92
N LYS A 195 16.08 10.63 6.83
CA LYS A 195 16.24 11.36 5.55
C LYS A 195 14.94 11.47 4.74
N TYR A 196 13.83 11.75 5.41
CA TYR A 196 12.58 12.06 4.72
C TYR A 196 12.73 13.38 3.97
N ALA A 197 12.10 13.46 2.79
CA ALA A 197 12.09 14.68 1.99
C ALA A 197 11.12 15.72 2.57
N HIS A 198 11.33 16.99 2.22
CA HIS A 198 10.44 18.11 2.53
C HIS A 198 10.12 18.29 4.02
N PRO A 199 11.14 18.53 4.88
CA PRO A 199 10.91 18.76 6.31
C PRO A 199 9.94 19.92 6.59
N GLU A 200 9.88 20.91 5.70
CA GLU A 200 8.90 22.01 5.72
C GLU A 200 7.46 21.50 5.63
N ALA A 201 7.15 20.66 4.63
CA ALA A 201 5.81 20.10 4.46
C ALA A 201 5.42 19.18 5.63
N VAL A 202 6.38 18.40 6.15
CA VAL A 202 6.18 17.56 7.33
C VAL A 202 5.82 18.41 8.56
N LYS A 203 6.53 19.53 8.75
CA LYS A 203 6.27 20.49 9.84
C LYS A 203 4.87 21.09 9.71
N ASP A 204 4.47 21.49 8.51
CA ASP A 204 3.14 22.07 8.27
C ASP A 204 2.03 21.06 8.58
N ILE A 205 2.17 19.80 8.13
CA ILE A 205 1.21 18.72 8.40
C ILE A 205 1.07 18.44 9.90
N PHE A 206 2.18 18.34 10.63
CA PHE A 206 2.14 18.04 12.06
C PHE A 206 1.69 19.23 12.91
N SER A 207 2.02 20.45 12.50
CA SER A 207 1.61 21.66 13.23
C SER A 207 0.10 21.91 13.12
N ALA A 208 -0.51 21.56 11.97
CA ALA A 208 -1.94 21.70 11.75
C ALA A 208 -2.81 20.91 12.75
N ASN A 209 -2.32 19.78 13.29
CA ASN A 209 -3.01 19.06 14.36
C ASN A 209 -2.05 18.20 15.19
N TYR A 210 -1.31 18.86 16.08
CA TYR A 210 -0.26 18.23 16.87
C TYR A 210 -0.75 17.19 17.90
N THR A 211 -2.05 17.15 18.21
CA THR A 211 -2.63 16.20 19.18
C THR A 211 -2.90 14.82 18.58
N ARG A 212 -2.71 14.63 17.27
CA ARG A 212 -2.84 13.32 16.61
C ARG A 212 -1.58 12.48 16.76
N MET A 213 -1.76 11.16 16.68
CA MET A 213 -0.61 10.26 16.53
C MET A 213 0.08 10.50 15.18
N ALA A 214 1.34 10.93 15.23
CA ALA A 214 2.22 10.97 14.09
C ALA A 214 2.77 9.57 13.79
N SER A 215 3.14 9.34 12.53
CA SER A 215 3.78 8.09 12.10
C SER A 215 4.76 8.36 10.95
N PRO A 216 5.62 7.39 10.59
CA PRO A 216 6.40 7.39 9.35
C PRO A 216 5.60 7.58 8.06
N TRP A 217 4.27 7.49 8.10
CA TRP A 217 3.43 7.83 6.95
C TRP A 217 3.17 9.33 6.80
N VAL A 218 3.71 10.17 7.70
CA VAL A 218 3.67 11.64 7.73
C VAL A 218 2.25 12.21 7.91
N HIS A 219 1.31 11.83 7.06
CA HIS A 219 -0.05 12.33 7.14
C HIS A 219 -0.94 11.39 7.98
N PRO A 220 -1.80 11.91 8.88
CA PRO A 220 -2.70 11.08 9.70
C PRO A 220 -3.68 10.26 8.86
N ASN A 221 -4.18 10.80 7.75
CA ASN A 221 -5.05 10.02 6.86
C ASN A 221 -4.28 8.98 6.03
N LEU A 222 -2.98 9.20 5.73
CA LEU A 222 -2.14 8.16 5.14
C LEU A 222 -1.93 7.00 6.12
N THR A 223 -1.66 7.34 7.37
CA THR A 223 -1.60 6.37 8.48
C THR A 223 -2.89 5.55 8.55
N GLY A 224 -4.05 6.23 8.54
CA GLY A 224 -5.36 5.57 8.50
C GLY A 224 -5.54 4.66 7.28
N GLY A 225 -5.14 5.12 6.09
CA GLY A 225 -5.19 4.37 4.84
C GLY A 225 -4.40 3.06 4.90
N VAL A 226 -3.19 3.09 5.45
CA VAL A 226 -2.36 1.90 5.63
C VAL A 226 -3.01 0.95 6.62
N LEU A 227 -3.48 1.47 7.75
CA LEU A 227 -4.11 0.65 8.79
C LEU A 227 -5.38 -0.05 8.30
N VAL A 228 -6.20 0.58 7.46
CA VAL A 228 -7.39 -0.10 6.91
C VAL A 228 -7.07 -1.23 5.94
N LEU A 229 -5.91 -1.19 5.26
CA LEU A 229 -5.44 -2.34 4.48
C LEU A 229 -5.05 -3.51 5.39
N PHE A 230 -4.34 -3.23 6.49
CA PHE A 230 -3.67 -4.27 7.26
C PHE A 230 -4.42 -4.76 8.49
N ILE A 231 -5.33 -3.98 9.09
CA ILE A 231 -6.12 -4.44 10.24
C ILE A 231 -6.93 -5.71 9.91
N PRO A 232 -7.72 -5.76 8.80
CA PRO A 232 -8.44 -6.98 8.46
C PRO A 232 -7.51 -8.15 8.14
N LEU A 233 -6.42 -7.88 7.40
CA LEU A 233 -5.40 -8.90 7.09
C LEU A 233 -4.80 -9.50 8.37
N ALA A 234 -4.36 -8.65 9.29
CA ALA A 234 -3.75 -9.02 10.56
C ALA A 234 -4.73 -9.80 11.43
N LEU A 235 -5.99 -9.36 11.50
CA LEU A 235 -7.04 -10.01 12.28
C LEU A 235 -7.31 -11.42 11.77
N PHE A 236 -7.64 -11.59 10.49
CA PHE A 236 -7.97 -12.91 9.95
C PHE A 236 -6.77 -13.85 9.91
N TYR A 237 -5.58 -13.33 9.61
CA TYR A 237 -4.34 -14.10 9.69
C TYR A 237 -4.05 -14.55 11.13
N GLY A 238 -4.09 -13.62 12.10
CA GLY A 238 -3.85 -13.93 13.51
C GLY A 238 -4.87 -14.92 14.08
N TRP A 239 -6.14 -14.79 13.70
CA TRP A 239 -7.23 -15.63 14.18
C TRP A 239 -7.09 -17.11 13.79
N THR A 240 -6.48 -17.37 12.63
CA THR A 240 -6.41 -18.72 12.05
C THR A 240 -5.05 -19.39 12.20
N ARG A 241 -4.05 -18.68 12.71
CA ARG A 241 -2.70 -19.22 12.95
C ARG A 241 -2.49 -19.57 14.43
N SER A 242 -1.35 -20.18 14.73
CA SER A 242 -0.92 -20.55 16.08
C SER A 242 0.46 -19.96 16.40
N GLY A 243 0.85 -20.02 17.67
CA GLY A 243 2.17 -19.57 18.16
C GLY A 243 2.43 -18.07 17.92
N TRP A 244 3.68 -17.74 17.61
CA TRP A 244 4.11 -16.36 17.43
C TRP A 244 3.43 -15.64 16.26
N ARG A 245 3.00 -16.37 15.22
CA ARG A 245 2.27 -15.80 14.06
C ARG A 245 0.89 -15.28 14.47
N ARG A 246 0.21 -16.01 15.37
CA ARG A 246 -1.04 -15.56 15.98
C ARG A 246 -0.81 -14.31 16.81
N ALA A 247 0.23 -14.31 17.66
CA ALA A 247 0.57 -13.16 18.48
C ALA A 247 0.86 -11.92 17.61
N LEU A 248 1.63 -12.07 16.53
CA LEU A 248 1.93 -11.00 15.57
C LEU A 248 0.64 -10.44 14.93
N GLY A 249 -0.20 -11.31 14.36
CA GLY A 249 -1.44 -10.87 13.71
C GLY A 249 -2.40 -10.17 14.66
N LEU A 250 -2.59 -10.71 15.88
CA LEU A 250 -3.45 -10.09 16.88
C LEU A 250 -2.86 -8.79 17.44
N ALA A 251 -1.54 -8.72 17.66
CA ALA A 251 -0.88 -7.49 18.11
C ALA A 251 -1.04 -6.37 17.09
N VAL A 252 -0.81 -6.66 15.80
CA VAL A 252 -1.00 -5.67 14.72
C VAL A 252 -2.47 -5.26 14.59
N ALA A 253 -3.42 -6.20 14.74
CA ALA A 253 -4.84 -5.86 14.69
C ALA A 253 -5.25 -4.93 15.85
N VAL A 254 -4.83 -5.24 17.09
CA VAL A 254 -5.17 -4.44 18.28
C VAL A 254 -4.48 -3.08 18.25
N LEU A 255 -3.15 -3.05 18.06
CA LEU A 255 -2.40 -1.80 17.96
C LEU A 255 -2.81 -1.01 16.73
N GLY A 256 -3.19 -1.66 15.63
CA GLY A 256 -3.71 -1.02 14.43
C GLY A 256 -5.04 -0.33 14.68
N CYS A 257 -5.98 -0.98 15.38
CA CYS A 257 -7.23 -0.33 15.81
C CYS A 257 -6.95 0.88 16.73
N ALA A 258 -6.02 0.74 17.67
CA ALA A 258 -5.60 1.86 18.52
C ALA A 258 -5.01 3.01 17.70
N GLY A 259 -4.06 2.71 16.82
CA GLY A 259 -3.41 3.67 15.93
C GLY A 259 -4.39 4.36 14.99
N LEU A 260 -5.39 3.65 14.48
CA LEU A 260 -6.43 4.21 13.61
C LEU A 260 -7.26 5.24 14.38
N LEU A 261 -7.70 4.92 15.60
CA LEU A 261 -8.43 5.85 16.47
C LEU A 261 -7.57 7.06 16.85
N LEU A 262 -6.30 6.84 17.20
CA LEU A 262 -5.36 7.90 17.58
C LEU A 262 -4.90 8.77 16.40
N SER A 263 -4.96 8.26 15.17
CA SER A 263 -4.73 9.04 13.94
C SER A 263 -5.92 9.95 13.59
N ILE A 264 -7.11 9.64 14.12
CA ILE A 264 -8.36 10.38 13.88
C ILE A 264 -8.67 10.47 12.37
N SER A 265 -8.36 9.44 11.60
CA SER A 265 -8.69 9.36 10.18
C SER A 265 -10.15 8.94 9.98
N ARG A 266 -11.05 9.94 9.91
CA ARG A 266 -12.51 9.72 9.82
C ARG A 266 -12.92 8.81 8.67
N GLY A 267 -12.41 9.08 7.46
CA GLY A 267 -12.75 8.28 6.26
C GLY A 267 -12.34 6.82 6.40
N ALA A 268 -11.17 6.56 6.99
CA ALA A 268 -10.67 5.22 7.25
C ALA A 268 -11.50 4.47 8.32
N ILE A 269 -11.91 5.16 9.40
CA ILE A 269 -12.79 4.59 10.44
C ILE A 269 -14.14 4.20 9.83
N VAL A 270 -14.78 5.10 9.08
CA VAL A 270 -16.07 4.86 8.41
C VAL A 270 -15.95 3.71 7.42
N ALA A 271 -14.89 3.68 6.60
CA ALA A 271 -14.66 2.61 5.64
C ALA A 271 -14.52 1.24 6.32
N LEU A 272 -13.75 1.14 7.41
CA LEU A 272 -13.59 -0.10 8.15
C LEU A 272 -14.92 -0.55 8.81
N ALA A 273 -15.71 0.39 9.35
CA ALA A 273 -17.03 0.10 9.89
C ALA A 273 -17.98 -0.47 8.82
N LEU A 274 -18.01 0.12 7.63
CA LEU A 274 -18.81 -0.39 6.51
C LEU A 274 -18.38 -1.81 6.08
N VAL A 275 -17.07 -2.09 6.07
CA VAL A 275 -16.57 -3.45 5.80
C VAL A 275 -16.99 -4.44 6.88
N LEU A 276 -16.99 -4.05 8.16
CA LEU A 276 -17.47 -4.91 9.26
C LEU A 276 -18.98 -5.19 9.15
N ILE A 277 -19.78 -4.20 8.74
CA ILE A 277 -21.21 -4.38 8.45
C ILE A 277 -21.38 -5.36 7.28
N TRP A 278 -20.59 -5.21 6.21
CA TRP A 278 -20.59 -6.13 5.08
C TRP A 278 -20.21 -7.57 5.47
N LEU A 279 -19.24 -7.76 6.36
CA LEU A 279 -18.87 -9.08 6.91
C LEU A 279 -20.02 -9.73 7.68
N THR A 280 -20.76 -8.93 8.45
CA THR A 280 -21.96 -9.37 9.16
C THR A 280 -23.05 -9.81 8.18
N TYR A 281 -23.29 -9.03 7.12
CA TYR A 281 -24.21 -9.39 6.04
C TYR A 281 -23.80 -10.71 5.35
N LYS A 282 -22.50 -10.95 5.14
CA LYS A 282 -21.97 -12.20 4.59
C LYS A 282 -21.92 -13.36 5.58
N ARG A 283 -22.44 -13.18 6.79
CA ARG A 283 -22.50 -14.16 7.89
C ARG A 283 -21.13 -14.74 8.24
N VAL A 284 -20.09 -13.91 8.19
CA VAL A 284 -18.76 -14.30 8.65
C VAL A 284 -18.80 -14.55 10.17
N PRO A 285 -18.33 -15.71 10.67
CA PRO A 285 -18.32 -16.05 12.09
C PRO A 285 -17.75 -14.94 12.96
N ASN A 286 -18.38 -14.72 14.11
CA ASN A 286 -17.96 -13.74 15.10
C ASN A 286 -17.93 -12.27 14.63
N SER A 287 -18.40 -11.93 13.43
CA SER A 287 -18.38 -10.53 12.93
C SER A 287 -19.12 -9.57 13.88
N GLY A 288 -20.29 -9.97 14.39
CA GLY A 288 -21.01 -9.18 15.40
C GLY A 288 -20.23 -9.01 16.71
N ARG A 289 -19.48 -10.04 17.14
CA ARG A 289 -18.60 -9.95 18.32
C ARG A 289 -17.41 -9.04 18.04
N ILE A 290 -16.83 -9.09 16.85
CA ILE A 290 -15.73 -8.20 16.44
C ILE A 290 -16.21 -6.74 16.44
N ILE A 291 -17.42 -6.48 15.93
CA ILE A 291 -18.05 -5.15 16.01
C ILE A 291 -18.22 -4.75 17.48
N GLY A 292 -18.80 -5.61 18.31
CA GLY A 292 -19.00 -5.33 19.74
C GLY A 292 -17.69 -5.02 20.47
N ILE A 293 -16.65 -5.80 20.25
CA ILE A 293 -15.31 -5.59 20.82
C ILE A 293 -14.70 -4.28 20.28
N GLY A 294 -14.82 -4.01 18.98
CA GLY A 294 -14.32 -2.78 18.37
C GLY A 294 -15.00 -1.53 18.92
N VAL A 295 -16.33 -1.58 19.09
CA VAL A 295 -17.11 -0.50 19.73
C VAL A 295 -16.70 -0.34 21.18
N ALA A 296 -16.65 -1.42 21.97
CA ALA A 296 -16.24 -1.36 23.37
C ALA A 296 -14.81 -0.81 23.54
N PHE A 297 -13.89 -1.23 22.68
CA PHE A 297 -12.52 -0.72 22.64
C PHE A 297 -12.47 0.77 22.28
N GLY A 298 -13.25 1.19 21.28
CA GLY A 298 -13.39 2.59 20.91
C GLY A 298 -13.93 3.42 22.07
N VAL A 299 -15.01 2.99 22.71
CA VAL A 299 -15.60 3.65 23.89
C VAL A 299 -14.61 3.74 25.03
N ALA A 300 -13.88 2.67 25.35
CA ALA A 300 -12.82 2.70 26.35
C ALA A 300 -11.77 3.76 26.02
N LEU A 301 -11.25 3.77 24.78
CA LEU A 301 -10.23 4.71 24.37
C LEU A 301 -10.72 6.16 24.43
N VAL A 302 -11.99 6.41 24.09
CA VAL A 302 -12.64 7.72 24.20
C VAL A 302 -12.78 8.15 25.66
N MET A 303 -13.19 7.28 26.56
CA MET A 303 -13.31 7.59 27.99
C MET A 303 -11.97 7.99 28.61
N PHE A 304 -10.87 7.38 28.16
CA PHE A 304 -9.53 7.64 28.70
C PHE A 304 -8.72 8.69 27.92
N TYR A 305 -9.23 9.24 26.81
CA TYR A 305 -8.49 10.20 25.98
C TYR A 305 -9.36 11.40 25.54
N PRO A 306 -9.37 12.50 26.31
CA PRO A 306 -10.21 13.67 26.06
C PRO A 306 -10.10 14.31 24.66
N PRO A 307 -8.92 14.43 24.02
CA PRO A 307 -8.84 14.97 22.65
C PRO A 307 -9.60 14.16 21.61
N LEU A 308 -9.77 12.84 21.84
CA LEU A 308 -10.61 12.02 20.97
C LEU A 308 -12.10 12.31 21.19
N GLN A 309 -12.53 12.67 22.40
CA GLN A 309 -13.91 13.06 22.69
C GLN A 309 -14.30 14.31 21.88
N GLU A 310 -13.50 15.37 21.98
CA GLU A 310 -13.71 16.63 21.22
C GLU A 310 -13.74 16.39 19.71
N ARG A 311 -12.87 15.50 19.22
CA ARG A 311 -12.84 15.15 17.80
C ARG A 311 -14.00 14.28 17.35
N LEU A 312 -14.48 13.34 18.16
CA LEU A 312 -15.67 12.55 17.85
C LEU A 312 -16.92 13.41 17.79
N LEU A 313 -17.07 14.36 18.72
CA LEU A 313 -18.18 15.32 18.73
C LEU A 313 -18.20 16.18 17.46
N THR A 314 -17.03 16.48 16.89
CA THR A 314 -16.90 17.23 15.63
C THR A 314 -16.93 16.36 14.37
N ILE A 315 -17.04 15.02 14.46
CA ILE A 315 -17.15 14.16 13.25
C ILE A 315 -18.40 14.51 12.44
N PHE A 316 -19.49 14.87 13.12
CA PHE A 316 -20.79 15.17 12.52
C PHE A 316 -21.09 16.68 12.44
N SER A 317 -20.16 17.55 12.87
CA SER A 317 -20.34 19.00 12.72
C SER A 317 -19.85 19.49 11.36
N SER A 318 -20.72 20.21 10.64
CA SER A 318 -20.46 20.82 9.34
C SER A 318 -19.48 22.00 9.39
N THR A 319 -19.18 22.52 10.59
CA THR A 319 -18.32 23.69 10.86
C THR A 319 -16.81 23.40 10.88
N ASN A 320 -16.36 22.28 10.30
CA ASN A 320 -14.92 21.99 10.21
C ASN A 320 -14.32 22.53 8.91
N ALA A 321 -13.27 23.36 9.01
CA ALA A 321 -12.51 23.88 7.88
C ALA A 321 -12.11 22.80 6.85
N SER A 322 -11.73 21.60 7.30
CA SER A 322 -11.36 20.48 6.41
C SER A 322 -12.52 19.86 5.62
N THR A 323 -13.77 20.04 6.07
CA THR A 323 -14.96 19.54 5.37
C THR A 323 -15.44 20.57 4.34
N GLU A 324 -15.38 21.85 4.70
CA GLU A 324 -15.69 22.97 3.82
C GLU A 324 -14.74 23.04 2.62
N ILE A 325 -13.42 22.92 2.85
CA ILE A 325 -12.42 22.85 1.78
C ILE A 325 -12.75 21.72 0.79
N ARG A 326 -13.18 20.55 1.26
CA ARG A 326 -13.53 19.41 0.38
C ARG A 326 -14.77 19.67 -0.46
N PHE A 327 -15.76 20.38 0.08
CA PHE A 327 -16.94 20.76 -0.70
C PHE A 327 -16.55 21.76 -1.80
N ASP A 328 -15.66 22.70 -1.50
CA ASP A 328 -15.13 23.63 -2.52
C ASP A 328 -14.29 22.89 -3.57
N GLU A 329 -13.42 21.96 -3.16
CA GLU A 329 -12.69 21.07 -4.06
C GLU A 329 -13.64 20.36 -5.03
N TYR A 330 -14.76 19.79 -4.54
CA TYR A 330 -15.75 19.11 -5.38
C TYR A 330 -16.54 20.04 -6.29
N ALA A 331 -16.95 21.20 -5.78
CA ALA A 331 -17.71 22.18 -6.56
C ALA A 331 -16.89 22.73 -7.72
N ARG A 332 -15.58 22.90 -7.52
CA ARG A 332 -14.66 23.47 -8.51
C ARG A 332 -13.96 22.42 -9.38
N PHE A 333 -14.03 21.12 -9.02
CA PHE A 333 -13.42 20.04 -9.79
C PHE A 333 -13.81 19.98 -11.29
N PRO A 334 -15.05 20.32 -11.70
CA PRO A 334 -15.40 20.38 -13.13
C PRO A 334 -14.53 21.34 -13.94
N GLU A 335 -14.02 22.42 -13.34
CA GLU A 335 -13.08 23.37 -13.96
C GLU A 335 -11.73 22.69 -14.27
N ALA A 336 -11.22 21.89 -13.33
CA ALA A 336 -10.00 21.11 -13.54
C ALA A 336 -10.20 20.06 -14.65
N MET A 337 -11.37 19.41 -14.68
CA MET A 337 -11.70 18.40 -15.69
C MET A 337 -11.85 19.00 -17.10
N SER A 338 -12.47 20.18 -17.23
CA SER A 338 -12.60 20.86 -18.52
C SER A 338 -11.27 21.40 -19.03
N THR A 339 -10.40 21.86 -18.13
CA THR A 339 -9.06 22.35 -18.46
C THR A 339 -8.12 21.20 -18.87
N TYR A 340 -8.22 20.05 -18.19
CA TYR A 340 -7.35 18.89 -18.40
C TYR A 340 -8.16 17.60 -18.63
N PRO A 341 -8.86 17.44 -19.77
CA PRO A 341 -9.76 16.30 -20.00
C PRO A 341 -9.01 14.95 -20.10
N LEU A 342 -7.77 14.97 -20.57
CA LEU A 342 -6.87 13.82 -20.58
C LEU A 342 -6.06 13.69 -19.27
N GLY A 343 -6.27 14.58 -18.30
CA GLY A 343 -5.48 14.67 -17.07
C GLY A 343 -4.17 15.42 -17.24
N ILE A 344 -3.54 15.75 -16.11
CA ILE A 344 -2.29 16.52 -16.03
C ILE A 344 -1.03 15.65 -16.12
N GLY A 345 -1.18 14.33 -16.15
CA GLY A 345 -0.07 13.37 -16.21
C GLY A 345 0.74 13.31 -14.91
N PHE A 346 2.04 13.02 -15.06
CA PHE A 346 2.92 12.65 -13.94
C PHE A 346 3.98 13.71 -13.62
N LYS A 347 4.00 14.84 -14.35
CA LYS A 347 5.01 15.89 -14.19
C LYS A 347 5.01 16.47 -12.78
N ILE A 348 3.82 16.74 -12.26
CA ILE A 348 3.56 17.34 -10.94
C ILE A 348 2.34 16.66 -10.31
N ASP A 349 2.17 16.82 -8.99
CA ASP A 349 0.94 16.45 -8.28
C ASP A 349 -0.05 17.63 -8.24
N PRO A 350 -1.37 17.38 -8.26
CA PRO A 350 -2.36 18.43 -8.06
C PRO A 350 -2.17 19.15 -6.72
N PRO A 351 -2.43 20.47 -6.64
CA PRO A 351 -2.92 21.36 -7.71
C PRO A 351 -1.83 21.77 -8.72
N VAL A 352 -2.24 22.22 -9.93
CA VAL A 352 -1.30 22.72 -10.94
C VAL A 352 -0.80 24.13 -10.55
N PRO A 353 0.52 24.34 -10.33
CA PRO A 353 1.08 25.64 -9.99
C PRO A 353 0.74 26.71 -11.04
N GLY A 354 0.51 27.94 -10.58
CA GLY A 354 0.17 29.07 -11.46
C GLY A 354 -1.27 29.06 -11.97
N THR A 355 -2.13 28.16 -11.48
CA THR A 355 -3.56 28.13 -11.77
C THR A 355 -4.38 28.35 -10.49
N ASN A 356 -5.64 28.74 -10.64
CA ASN A 356 -6.58 28.84 -9.52
C ASN A 356 -7.20 27.50 -9.14
N LEU A 357 -6.75 26.39 -9.74
CA LEU A 357 -7.33 25.07 -9.52
C LEU A 357 -6.90 24.51 -8.17
N LEU A 358 -7.82 23.81 -7.53
CA LEU A 358 -7.57 23.16 -6.24
C LEU A 358 -7.07 21.73 -6.43
N GLY A 359 -6.50 21.16 -5.36
CA GLY A 359 -6.31 19.71 -5.25
C GLY A 359 -7.66 19.00 -5.08
N ILE A 360 -7.64 17.67 -4.95
CA ILE A 360 -8.87 16.89 -4.77
C ILE A 360 -8.67 15.76 -3.77
N SER A 361 -9.40 15.79 -2.66
CA SER A 361 -9.34 14.81 -1.58
C SER A 361 -10.24 13.60 -1.84
N ASN A 362 -10.17 13.02 -3.05
CA ASN A 362 -10.96 11.86 -3.46
C ASN A 362 -10.20 11.02 -4.49
N LEU A 363 -10.07 9.72 -4.24
CA LEU A 363 -9.38 8.73 -5.08
C LEU A 363 -9.86 8.79 -6.53
N TRP A 364 -11.17 8.74 -6.70
CA TRP A 364 -11.84 8.60 -7.99
C TRP A 364 -11.68 9.85 -8.83
N LEU A 365 -11.88 11.02 -8.23
CA LEU A 365 -11.68 12.29 -8.90
C LEU A 365 -10.19 12.57 -9.14
N ASN A 366 -9.29 12.13 -8.25
CA ASN A 366 -7.86 12.28 -8.48
C ASN A 366 -7.36 11.42 -9.65
N PHE A 367 -7.94 10.24 -9.88
CA PHE A 367 -7.70 9.47 -11.11
C PHE A 367 -8.08 10.28 -12.35
N ILE A 368 -9.24 10.95 -12.35
CA ILE A 368 -9.63 11.84 -13.46
C ILE A 368 -8.61 12.98 -13.61
N TYR A 369 -8.20 13.62 -12.50
CA TYR A 369 -7.28 14.76 -12.56
C TYR A 369 -5.93 14.38 -13.17
N LYS A 370 -5.42 13.19 -12.85
CA LYS A 370 -4.08 12.74 -13.26
C LYS A 370 -4.04 12.02 -14.60
N VAL A 371 -5.01 11.14 -14.86
CA VAL A 371 -5.03 10.27 -16.06
C VAL A 371 -6.29 10.45 -16.92
N GLY A 372 -7.11 11.46 -16.63
CA GLY A 372 -8.31 11.77 -17.38
C GLY A 372 -9.46 10.77 -17.14
N ILE A 373 -10.60 11.09 -17.74
CA ILE A 373 -11.79 10.22 -17.70
C ILE A 373 -11.48 8.80 -18.22
N PRO A 374 -10.75 8.61 -19.35
CA PRO A 374 -10.50 7.25 -19.84
C PRO A 374 -9.64 6.43 -18.89
N GLY A 375 -8.63 7.04 -18.24
CA GLY A 375 -7.82 6.37 -17.24
C GLY A 375 -8.63 5.95 -16.01
N MET A 376 -9.56 6.81 -15.57
CA MET A 376 -10.50 6.48 -14.49
C MET A 376 -11.43 5.32 -14.87
N LEU A 377 -11.97 5.28 -16.09
CA LEU A 377 -12.79 4.17 -16.57
C LEU A 377 -12.02 2.85 -16.61
N LEU A 378 -10.74 2.88 -17.00
CA LEU A 378 -9.86 1.72 -16.93
C LEU A 378 -9.62 1.27 -15.48
N PHE A 379 -9.39 2.20 -14.56
CA PHE A 379 -9.27 1.87 -13.13
C PHE A 379 -10.54 1.24 -12.56
N ILE A 380 -11.73 1.79 -12.87
CA ILE A 380 -13.02 1.16 -12.53
C ILE A 380 -13.10 -0.26 -13.13
N THR A 381 -12.73 -0.42 -14.40
CA THR A 381 -12.77 -1.73 -15.06
C THR A 381 -11.92 -2.77 -14.33
N VAL A 382 -10.70 -2.40 -13.93
CA VAL A 382 -9.82 -3.29 -13.15
C VAL A 382 -10.47 -3.67 -11.82
N THR A 383 -10.99 -2.70 -11.07
CA THR A 383 -11.60 -2.96 -9.76
C THR A 383 -12.88 -3.81 -9.86
N LEU A 384 -13.71 -3.61 -10.90
CA LEU A 384 -14.90 -4.42 -11.15
C LEU A 384 -14.55 -5.86 -11.55
N LEU A 385 -13.55 -6.04 -12.43
CA LEU A 385 -13.09 -7.37 -12.84
C LEU A 385 -12.45 -8.13 -11.67
N TRP A 386 -11.63 -7.45 -10.88
CA TRP A 386 -11.09 -7.98 -9.63
C TRP A 386 -12.22 -8.42 -8.71
N TRP A 387 -13.18 -7.54 -8.42
CA TRP A 387 -14.29 -7.84 -7.53
C TRP A 387 -15.13 -9.02 -8.02
N ARG A 388 -15.37 -9.11 -9.33
CA ARG A 388 -16.09 -10.24 -9.95
C ARG A 388 -15.40 -11.57 -9.69
N GLU A 389 -14.06 -11.59 -9.71
CA GLU A 389 -13.27 -12.79 -9.43
C GLU A 389 -13.21 -13.12 -7.93
N VAL A 390 -13.03 -12.13 -7.05
CA VAL A 390 -12.71 -12.40 -5.64
C VAL A 390 -13.90 -12.39 -4.69
N ARG A 391 -15.05 -11.85 -5.09
CA ARG A 391 -16.19 -11.71 -4.17
C ARG A 391 -16.72 -13.08 -3.71
N PRO A 392 -17.19 -13.20 -2.46
CA PRO A 392 -17.93 -14.38 -2.02
C PRO A 392 -19.26 -14.50 -2.78
N LEU A 393 -19.47 -15.62 -3.49
CA LEU A 393 -20.73 -15.94 -4.18
C LEU A 393 -21.84 -16.35 -3.20
N GLY A 394 -21.48 -16.76 -1.99
CA GLY A 394 -22.42 -17.14 -0.93
C GLY A 394 -22.09 -16.56 0.44
N GLN A 395 -22.61 -17.20 1.48
CA GLN A 395 -22.26 -16.91 2.88
C GLN A 395 -20.92 -17.53 3.22
N VAL A 396 -20.10 -16.83 4.00
CA VAL A 396 -18.79 -17.32 4.46
C VAL A 396 -18.95 -17.83 5.88
N ARG A 397 -19.42 -19.08 6.06
CA ARG A 397 -19.79 -19.61 7.40
C ARG A 397 -18.63 -20.13 8.23
N LYS A 398 -17.43 -20.28 7.66
CA LYS A 398 -16.23 -20.75 8.35
C LYS A 398 -15.04 -19.91 7.91
N VAL A 399 -14.26 -19.47 8.89
CA VAL A 399 -12.96 -18.84 8.67
C VAL A 399 -11.89 -19.87 9.01
N THR A 400 -11.09 -20.25 8.03
CA THR A 400 -10.03 -21.26 8.13
C THR A 400 -8.71 -20.65 7.70
N ALA A 401 -7.60 -21.32 7.98
CA ALA A 401 -6.29 -20.89 7.48
C ALA A 401 -6.27 -20.73 5.95
N ASP A 402 -7.18 -21.41 5.25
CA ASP A 402 -7.21 -21.45 3.79
C ASP A 402 -7.93 -20.27 3.14
N ASN A 403 -8.88 -19.65 3.84
CA ASN A 403 -9.64 -18.51 3.33
C ASN A 403 -9.35 -17.22 4.11
N ALA A 404 -8.67 -17.28 5.25
CA ALA A 404 -8.36 -16.11 6.06
C ALA A 404 -7.53 -15.07 5.32
N LEU A 405 -6.53 -15.51 4.55
CA LEU A 405 -5.68 -14.60 3.78
C LEU A 405 -6.50 -13.86 2.71
N TRP A 406 -7.33 -14.60 1.96
CA TRP A 406 -8.24 -14.03 0.99
C TRP A 406 -9.20 -13.02 1.64
N LEU A 407 -9.87 -13.42 2.73
CA LEU A 407 -10.85 -12.58 3.43
C LEU A 407 -10.20 -11.31 4.00
N GLY A 408 -9.00 -11.42 4.55
CA GLY A 408 -8.21 -10.29 5.02
C GLY A 408 -7.83 -9.33 3.91
N CYS A 409 -7.31 -9.83 2.79
CA CYS A 409 -6.94 -9.01 1.64
C CYS A 409 -8.16 -8.31 1.02
N ILE A 410 -9.28 -9.01 0.79
CA ILE A 410 -10.46 -8.36 0.18
C ILE A 410 -11.05 -7.28 1.11
N CYS A 411 -11.10 -7.53 2.42
CA CYS A 411 -11.58 -6.55 3.39
C CYS A 411 -10.69 -5.31 3.40
N GLY A 412 -9.36 -5.49 3.37
CA GLY A 412 -8.41 -4.39 3.29
C GLY A 412 -8.59 -3.56 2.01
N VAL A 413 -8.65 -4.23 0.85
CA VAL A 413 -8.84 -3.55 -0.45
C VAL A 413 -10.20 -2.84 -0.52
N MET A 414 -11.27 -3.45 0.00
CA MET A 414 -12.59 -2.81 0.08
C MET A 414 -12.54 -1.56 0.98
N ALA A 415 -11.91 -1.65 2.15
CA ALA A 415 -11.76 -0.52 3.06
C ALA A 415 -10.94 0.61 2.41
N ALA A 416 -9.90 0.27 1.65
CA ALA A 416 -9.12 1.24 0.88
C ALA A 416 -9.96 1.96 -0.20
N LEU A 417 -10.73 1.22 -1.00
CA LEU A 417 -11.62 1.81 -2.02
C LEU A 417 -12.70 2.71 -1.41
N LEU A 418 -13.29 2.30 -0.28
CA LEU A 418 -14.27 3.10 0.46
C LEU A 418 -13.65 4.35 1.08
N THR A 419 -12.43 4.23 1.64
CA THR A 419 -11.66 5.39 2.12
C THR A 419 -11.39 6.36 0.96
N GLY A 420 -11.22 5.84 -0.25
CA GLY A 420 -11.07 6.60 -1.49
C GLY A 420 -12.18 7.60 -1.79
N ILE A 421 -13.38 7.43 -1.23
CA ILE A 421 -14.48 8.39 -1.36
C ILE A 421 -14.17 9.70 -0.58
N PHE A 422 -13.37 9.59 0.48
CA PHE A 422 -13.04 10.67 1.39
C PHE A 422 -11.59 11.13 1.31
N ASP A 423 -10.76 10.41 0.55
CA ASP A 423 -9.34 10.74 0.44
C ASP A 423 -8.73 10.20 -0.85
N HIS A 424 -7.62 10.78 -1.29
CA HIS A 424 -7.00 10.48 -2.58
C HIS A 424 -5.80 9.54 -2.51
N TYR A 425 -5.32 9.17 -1.32
CA TYR A 425 -4.01 8.54 -1.14
C TYR A 425 -3.80 7.19 -1.87
N PHE A 426 -4.84 6.45 -2.23
CA PHE A 426 -4.71 5.21 -3.02
C PHE A 426 -4.52 5.42 -4.54
N SER A 427 -4.39 6.67 -5.00
CA SER A 427 -4.27 7.01 -6.44
C SER A 427 -2.84 7.25 -6.89
N PHE A 428 -2.12 8.18 -6.23
CA PHE A 428 -0.77 8.65 -6.64
C PHE A 428 0.25 8.69 -5.49
N THR A 429 -0.08 8.17 -4.30
CA THR A 429 0.91 7.91 -3.25
C THR A 429 1.63 6.58 -3.49
N PHE A 430 2.76 6.64 -4.20
CA PHE A 430 3.48 5.49 -4.76
C PHE A 430 3.54 4.24 -3.88
N VAL A 431 4.11 4.32 -2.68
CA VAL A 431 4.31 3.14 -1.81
C VAL A 431 2.97 2.55 -1.34
N LEU A 432 1.98 3.39 -1.02
CA LEU A 432 0.66 2.93 -0.60
C LEU A 432 -0.08 2.22 -1.74
N ILE A 433 0.09 2.71 -2.97
CA ILE A 433 -0.43 2.06 -4.19
C ILE A 433 0.16 0.66 -4.34
N ALA A 434 1.46 0.48 -4.16
CA ALA A 434 2.07 -0.85 -4.24
C ALA A 434 1.49 -1.83 -3.23
N LEU A 435 1.25 -1.39 -1.99
CA LEU A 435 0.62 -2.22 -0.97
C LEU A 435 -0.84 -2.58 -1.33
N PHE A 436 -1.59 -1.63 -1.89
CA PHE A 436 -2.94 -1.87 -2.40
C PHE A 436 -2.95 -2.94 -3.51
N TRP A 437 -2.10 -2.81 -4.53
CA TRP A 437 -2.02 -3.76 -5.65
C TRP A 437 -1.45 -5.12 -5.23
N LEU A 438 -0.55 -5.15 -4.24
CA LEU A 438 -0.05 -6.39 -3.64
C LEU A 438 -1.20 -7.18 -2.98
N LEU A 439 -2.00 -6.55 -2.13
CA LEU A 439 -3.16 -7.21 -1.50
C LEU A 439 -4.21 -7.64 -2.55
N MET A 440 -4.42 -6.82 -3.58
CA MET A 440 -5.28 -7.17 -4.71
C MET A 440 -4.78 -8.44 -5.42
N GLY A 441 -3.50 -8.50 -5.78
CA GLY A 441 -2.87 -9.67 -6.38
C GLY A 441 -2.93 -10.91 -5.48
N MET A 442 -2.68 -10.75 -4.17
CA MET A 442 -2.76 -11.85 -3.20
C MET A 442 -4.17 -12.42 -3.12
N SER A 443 -5.20 -11.58 -3.09
CA SER A 443 -6.60 -12.04 -3.07
C SER A 443 -7.00 -12.83 -4.33
N LEU A 444 -6.56 -12.37 -5.52
CA LEU A 444 -6.77 -13.09 -6.78
C LEU A 444 -6.09 -14.45 -6.77
N GLN A 445 -4.84 -14.49 -6.32
CA GLN A 445 -4.07 -15.72 -6.28
C GLN A 445 -4.73 -16.76 -5.35
N GLN A 446 -5.22 -16.36 -4.19
CA GLN A 446 -5.90 -17.27 -3.27
C GLN A 446 -7.14 -17.93 -3.90
N VAL A 447 -8.00 -17.14 -4.55
CA VAL A 447 -9.22 -17.68 -5.18
C VAL A 447 -8.89 -18.61 -6.33
N ARG A 448 -7.86 -18.29 -7.13
CA ARG A 448 -7.48 -19.09 -8.29
C ARG A 448 -6.84 -20.42 -7.90
N LEU A 449 -6.11 -20.46 -6.79
CA LEU A 449 -5.55 -21.70 -6.24
C LEU A 449 -6.60 -22.54 -5.53
N ARG A 450 -7.60 -21.90 -4.93
CA ARG A 450 -8.64 -22.56 -4.12
C ARG A 450 -10.01 -22.02 -4.49
N PRO A 451 -10.58 -22.38 -5.66
CA PRO A 451 -11.84 -21.81 -6.14
C PRO A 451 -13.02 -22.02 -5.16
N SER A 452 -12.96 -23.09 -4.37
CA SER A 452 -13.95 -23.43 -3.34
C SER A 452 -14.14 -22.36 -2.27
N ILE A 453 -13.17 -21.45 -2.06
CA ILE A 453 -13.30 -20.39 -1.04
C ILE A 453 -14.37 -19.34 -1.38
N THR A 454 -14.70 -19.19 -2.67
CA THR A 454 -15.73 -18.26 -3.13
C THR A 454 -17.07 -18.95 -3.42
N ALA A 455 -17.07 -20.28 -3.55
CA ALA A 455 -18.22 -21.07 -3.94
C ALA A 455 -19.34 -21.00 -2.89
N PRO A 456 -20.62 -21.03 -3.30
CA PRO A 456 -21.72 -21.16 -2.36
C PRO A 456 -21.65 -22.51 -1.65
N VAL A 457 -22.00 -22.52 -0.35
CA VAL A 457 -21.93 -23.72 0.52
C VAL A 457 -22.67 -24.93 -0.08
N ALA A 458 -23.76 -24.70 -0.82
CA ALA A 458 -24.53 -25.74 -1.50
C ALA A 458 -23.74 -26.48 -2.61
N ALA A 459 -22.72 -25.86 -3.20
CA ALA A 459 -21.89 -26.44 -4.26
C ALA A 459 -20.71 -27.28 -3.73
N ILE A 460 -20.51 -27.33 -2.41
CA ILE A 460 -19.39 -28.04 -1.75
C ILE A 460 -19.86 -29.40 -1.16
N ALA A 461 -21.16 -29.70 -1.20
CA ALA A 461 -21.65 -31.02 -0.80
C ALA A 461 -21.18 -32.08 -1.83
N PRO A 462 -20.58 -33.19 -1.40
CA PRO A 462 -20.26 -34.29 -2.31
C PRO A 462 -21.57 -34.80 -2.92
N LYS A 463 -21.57 -35.00 -4.25
CA LYS A 463 -22.57 -35.83 -4.92
C LYS A 463 -22.27 -37.29 -4.58
N ASP A 464 -22.48 -37.69 -3.33
CA ASP A 464 -22.56 -39.09 -2.97
C ASP A 464 -23.91 -39.34 -2.31
N ASN A 465 -24.53 -40.43 -2.73
CA ASN A 465 -25.86 -40.95 -2.41
C ASN A 465 -26.98 -40.46 -3.35
N GLN A 466 -27.01 -41.04 -4.56
CA GLN A 466 -28.27 -41.52 -5.09
C GLN A 466 -28.29 -43.06 -4.95
N PRO A 467 -29.43 -43.65 -4.54
CA PRO A 467 -29.57 -45.08 -4.28
C PRO A 467 -29.36 -45.95 -5.52
#